data_AF-A0AAN9KL96-F1
#
_entry.id   AF-A0AAN9KL96-F1
#
_cell.length_a   1.000
_cell.length_b   1.000
_cell.length_c   1.000
_cell.angle_alpha   90.00
_cell.angle_beta   90.00
_cell.angle_gamma   90.00
#
_symmetry.space_group_name_H-M   'P 1'
#
loop_
_entity.id
_entity.type
_entity.pdbx_description
1 polymer ?
#
loop_
_entity_poly.entity_id
_entity_poly.type
_entity_poly.pdbx_seq_one_letter_code
_entity_poly.pdbx_strand_id
1 'polypeptide(L)'
;MREILHIQGGQCGNQIGAKFWEVICDEHGIDHTGNYNGDSDLQLDRINVYYNEATGGRYVPRAVLMDLEPGTMDSLRSGPIGQIFRPDNFVFGQSGAGNNWAKGHYTEGAELIDSVLDVVRKEAENCDCLQGFQVCHSLGGGTGSGMGTLLISKIREEYPDRMMLTFSVFPSPKVSDTVVEPYNATLSVHQLVENADECMVLDNEALYDICFRTLKLATPTFGDLNHLISATMSGVTCCLRFPGQLNSDLRKLAVNLIPFPRLHFFMVGFAPLTSRGSQQYRNLTVPELTQQMWDSKNMMCAADPRHGRYLTASAMFRGKMSTKEVDEQMINVQNKNSSYFVEWIPNNVKSSVCDIPPKGLKMSSTFVGNSTSIQEMFRRVSEQFTAMFRRKAFLHWYTGEGMDEMEFTEAESNMNDLVAEYQQYQDATVDEEEYEDEEEENV
;
A
#
# COMPACT_ATOMS: atom_id res chain seq x y z
N MET A 1 6.30 -10.07 -20.62
CA MET A 1 7.28 -9.66 -19.59
C MET A 1 6.86 -8.31 -19.06
N ARG A 2 6.87 -8.18 -17.73
CA ARG A 2 6.05 -7.25 -16.94
C ARG A 2 6.77 -7.00 -15.61
N GLU A 3 7.85 -6.25 -15.65
CA GLU A 3 8.76 -6.04 -14.53
C GLU A 3 8.29 -4.94 -13.58
N ILE A 4 8.47 -5.12 -12.27
CA ILE A 4 8.22 -4.11 -11.25
C ILE A 4 9.53 -3.88 -10.49
N LEU A 5 9.92 -2.61 -10.35
CA LEU A 5 11.03 -2.22 -9.48
C LEU A 5 10.48 -1.89 -8.10
N HIS A 6 10.94 -2.61 -7.08
CA HIS A 6 10.54 -2.37 -5.71
C HIS A 6 11.54 -1.44 -5.02
N ILE A 7 11.06 -0.43 -4.29
CA ILE A 7 11.89 0.54 -3.59
C ILE A 7 11.44 0.63 -2.13
N GLN A 8 12.40 0.58 -1.21
CA GLN A 8 12.13 0.64 0.22
C GLN A 8 12.82 1.87 0.81
N GLY A 9 12.04 2.74 1.45
CA GLY A 9 12.51 4.01 2.00
C GLY A 9 12.40 4.08 3.52
N GLY A 10 13.54 4.31 4.18
CA GLY A 10 13.64 4.53 5.62
C GLY A 10 13.37 3.27 6.46
N GLN A 11 13.49 3.42 7.78
CA GLN A 11 13.40 2.29 8.73
C GLN A 11 12.13 1.44 8.56
N CYS A 12 10.95 2.06 8.53
CA CYS A 12 9.68 1.34 8.42
C CYS A 12 9.52 0.67 7.05
N GLY A 13 9.84 1.38 5.95
CA GLY A 13 9.76 0.86 4.59
C GLY A 13 10.68 -0.35 4.39
N ASN A 14 11.90 -0.28 4.91
CA ASN A 14 12.88 -1.36 4.89
C ASN A 14 12.42 -2.60 5.71
N GLN A 15 11.84 -2.41 6.90
CA GLN A 15 11.35 -3.54 7.70
C GLN A 15 10.16 -4.26 7.05
N ILE A 16 9.20 -3.50 6.54
CA ILE A 16 8.03 -4.05 5.85
C ILE A 16 8.43 -4.70 4.54
N GLY A 17 9.29 -4.04 3.77
CA GLY A 17 9.79 -4.55 2.51
C GLY A 17 10.60 -5.84 2.69
N ALA A 18 11.42 -5.93 3.74
CA ALA A 18 12.10 -7.19 4.08
C ALA A 18 11.10 -8.31 4.39
N LYS A 19 10.06 -8.03 5.18
CA LYS A 19 9.02 -9.04 5.45
C LYS A 19 8.21 -9.41 4.21
N PHE A 20 7.96 -8.45 3.32
CA PHE A 20 7.35 -8.72 2.03
C PHE A 20 8.20 -9.68 1.20
N TRP A 21 9.51 -9.42 1.03
CA TRP A 21 10.42 -10.30 0.30
C TRP A 21 10.52 -11.69 0.93
N GLU A 22 10.53 -11.80 2.25
CA GLU A 22 10.51 -13.09 2.95
C GLU A 22 9.27 -13.92 2.57
N VAL A 23 8.09 -13.29 2.61
CA VAL A 23 6.82 -13.94 2.26
C VAL A 23 6.78 -14.33 0.78
N ILE A 24 7.21 -13.46 -0.14
CA ILE A 24 7.15 -13.79 -1.57
C ILE A 24 8.25 -14.77 -1.99
N CYS A 25 9.43 -14.77 -1.37
CA CYS A 25 10.45 -15.80 -1.57
C CYS A 25 9.89 -17.17 -1.18
N ASP A 26 9.24 -17.23 -0.02
CA ASP A 26 8.58 -18.43 0.48
C ASP A 26 7.45 -18.92 -0.45
N GLU A 27 6.66 -18.01 -1.01
CA GLU A 27 5.58 -18.36 -1.96
C GLU A 27 6.09 -18.84 -3.32
N HIS A 28 7.22 -18.31 -3.78
CA HIS A 28 7.88 -18.72 -5.03
C HIS A 28 8.89 -19.87 -4.82
N GLY A 29 9.06 -20.38 -3.61
CA GLY A 29 9.98 -21.49 -3.31
C GLY A 29 11.46 -21.12 -3.45
N ILE A 30 11.81 -19.85 -3.28
CA ILE A 30 13.18 -19.34 -3.40
C ILE A 30 13.85 -19.40 -2.02
N ASP A 31 15.00 -20.05 -1.94
CA ASP A 31 15.78 -20.11 -0.71
C ASP A 31 16.54 -18.80 -0.43
N HIS A 32 17.17 -18.70 0.74
CA HIS A 32 17.89 -17.48 1.15
C HIS A 32 19.16 -17.22 0.33
N THR A 33 19.59 -18.21 -0.46
CA THR A 33 20.69 -18.08 -1.42
C THR A 33 20.22 -17.70 -2.82
N GLY A 34 18.90 -17.63 -3.05
CA GLY A 34 18.30 -17.30 -4.34
C GLY A 34 18.09 -18.51 -5.26
N ASN A 35 18.29 -19.73 -4.80
CA ASN A 35 17.99 -20.92 -5.61
C ASN A 35 16.52 -21.32 -5.48
N TYR A 36 15.94 -21.79 -6.57
CA TYR A 36 14.57 -22.30 -6.59
C TYR A 36 14.52 -23.75 -6.10
N ASN A 37 13.78 -23.97 -5.02
CA ASN A 37 13.47 -25.28 -4.42
C ASN A 37 11.94 -25.48 -4.34
N GLY A 38 11.19 -24.88 -5.27
CA GLY A 38 9.72 -24.97 -5.29
C GLY A 38 9.19 -26.26 -5.92
N ASP A 39 7.92 -26.55 -5.65
CA ASP A 39 7.24 -27.79 -6.05
C ASP A 39 6.31 -27.61 -7.26
N SER A 40 6.10 -26.37 -7.74
CA SER A 40 5.06 -26.05 -8.74
C SER A 40 5.57 -25.12 -9.85
N ASP A 41 5.39 -25.52 -11.11
CA ASP A 41 5.79 -24.73 -12.28
C ASP A 41 5.13 -23.33 -12.33
N LEU A 42 3.95 -23.18 -11.73
CA LEU A 42 3.25 -21.89 -11.64
C LEU A 42 4.01 -20.86 -10.79
N GLN A 43 4.93 -21.29 -9.92
CA GLN A 43 5.79 -20.40 -9.14
C GLN A 43 6.84 -19.71 -10.01
N LEU A 44 7.24 -20.33 -11.13
CA LEU A 44 8.25 -19.80 -12.04
C LEU A 44 7.66 -19.01 -13.21
N ASP A 45 6.40 -19.25 -13.59
CA ASP A 45 5.78 -18.66 -14.79
C ASP A 45 5.85 -17.11 -14.85
N ARG A 46 5.76 -16.44 -13.70
CA ARG A 46 5.85 -14.97 -13.59
C ARG A 46 6.85 -14.48 -12.54
N ILE A 47 7.90 -15.26 -12.28
CA ILE A 47 8.94 -14.89 -11.31
C ILE A 47 9.67 -13.59 -11.72
N ASN A 48 9.78 -13.34 -13.02
CA ASN A 48 10.47 -12.21 -13.66
C ASN A 48 9.89 -10.84 -13.25
N VAL A 49 8.64 -10.83 -12.75
CA VAL A 49 7.95 -9.61 -12.31
C VAL A 49 8.74 -8.93 -11.18
N TYR A 50 9.19 -9.71 -10.20
CA TYR A 50 9.92 -9.20 -9.02
C TYR A 50 11.38 -9.64 -8.96
N TYR A 51 11.77 -10.71 -9.66
CA TYR A 51 13.13 -11.24 -9.60
C TYR A 51 13.85 -11.08 -10.93
N ASN A 52 15.14 -10.77 -10.86
CA ASN A 52 16.08 -10.89 -11.94
C ASN A 52 16.70 -12.30 -11.91
N GLU A 53 16.74 -12.97 -13.06
CA GLU A 53 17.43 -14.26 -13.20
C GLU A 53 18.93 -14.00 -13.45
N ALA A 54 19.76 -14.35 -12.47
CA ALA A 54 21.20 -14.27 -12.56
C ALA A 54 21.81 -15.59 -13.06
N THR A 55 23.06 -15.52 -13.52
CA THR A 55 23.83 -16.69 -13.95
C THR A 55 23.85 -17.78 -12.87
N GLY A 56 23.53 -19.01 -13.26
CA GLY A 56 23.49 -20.16 -12.36
C GLY A 56 22.10 -20.50 -11.81
N GLY A 57 21.02 -19.93 -12.37
CA GLY A 57 19.65 -20.20 -11.93
C GLY A 57 19.31 -19.54 -10.59
N ARG A 58 20.04 -18.47 -10.23
CA ARG A 58 19.85 -17.72 -8.99
C ARG A 58 18.91 -16.55 -9.25
N TYR A 59 17.83 -16.46 -8.49
CA TYR A 59 16.88 -15.35 -8.52
C TYR A 59 17.27 -14.28 -7.50
N VAL A 60 17.41 -13.05 -7.98
CA VAL A 60 17.78 -11.88 -7.17
C VAL A 60 16.62 -10.89 -7.17
N PRO A 61 16.13 -10.43 -6.01
CA PRO A 61 15.09 -9.40 -5.94
C PRO A 61 15.46 -8.14 -6.72
N ARG A 62 14.52 -7.66 -7.53
CA ARG A 62 14.58 -6.32 -8.14
C ARG A 62 14.14 -5.28 -7.11
N ALA A 63 15.02 -5.05 -6.13
CA ALA A 63 14.80 -4.14 -5.01
C ALA A 63 15.91 -3.11 -4.91
N VAL A 64 15.54 -1.88 -4.57
CA VAL A 64 16.43 -0.79 -4.15
C VAL A 64 16.10 -0.44 -2.72
N LEU A 65 17.12 -0.45 -1.85
CA LEU A 65 16.96 -0.16 -0.43
C LEU A 65 17.66 1.16 -0.14
N MET A 66 16.90 2.13 0.37
CA MET A 66 17.43 3.44 0.74
C MET A 66 17.14 3.77 2.20
N ASP A 67 18.14 4.31 2.89
CA ASP A 67 17.98 4.90 4.20
C ASP A 67 19.05 5.96 4.44
N LEU A 68 18.71 7.03 5.13
CA LEU A 68 19.68 8.02 5.57
C LEU A 68 20.48 7.52 6.77
N GLU A 69 19.97 6.50 7.48
CA GLU A 69 20.65 5.87 8.61
C GLU A 69 21.32 4.53 8.22
N PRO A 70 22.60 4.33 8.54
CA PRO A 70 23.31 3.09 8.20
C PRO A 70 22.84 1.88 9.03
N GLY A 71 22.33 2.10 10.25
CA GLY A 71 21.97 1.02 11.19
C GLY A 71 20.83 0.12 10.69
N THR A 72 19.91 0.66 9.90
CA THR A 72 18.84 -0.13 9.29
C THR A 72 19.41 -1.16 8.31
N MET A 73 20.45 -0.79 7.55
CA MET A 73 21.05 -1.67 6.54
C MET A 73 21.79 -2.86 7.15
N ASP A 74 22.46 -2.65 8.28
CA ASP A 74 23.11 -3.75 9.03
C ASP A 74 22.09 -4.75 9.58
N SER A 75 20.95 -4.23 10.07
CA SER A 75 19.82 -5.04 10.54
C SER A 75 19.20 -5.85 9.40
N LEU A 76 19.07 -5.27 8.21
CA LEU A 76 18.57 -5.96 7.02
C LEU A 76 19.54 -7.04 6.53
N ARG A 77 20.84 -6.74 6.47
CA ARG A 77 21.87 -7.66 5.97
C ARG A 77 22.07 -8.87 6.90
N SER A 78 21.89 -8.66 8.20
CA SER A 78 21.89 -9.72 9.21
C SER A 78 20.58 -10.50 9.29
N GLY A 79 19.52 -9.99 8.65
CA GLY A 79 18.23 -10.67 8.54
C GLY A 79 18.28 -11.94 7.67
N PRO A 80 17.24 -12.78 7.73
CA PRO A 80 17.21 -14.09 7.07
C PRO A 80 17.39 -13.99 5.55
N ILE A 81 16.78 -12.98 4.93
CA ILE A 81 16.86 -12.73 3.49
C ILE A 81 17.92 -11.69 3.11
N GLY A 82 18.73 -11.19 4.05
CA GLY A 82 19.67 -10.10 3.77
C GLY A 82 20.70 -10.41 2.67
N GLN A 83 21.04 -11.69 2.49
CA GLN A 83 22.05 -12.16 1.54
C GLN A 83 21.55 -12.33 0.10
N ILE A 84 20.23 -12.26 -0.11
CA ILE A 84 19.64 -12.40 -1.45
C ILE A 84 19.66 -11.09 -2.23
N PHE A 85 19.65 -9.95 -1.53
CA PHE A 85 19.70 -8.63 -2.13
C PHE A 85 21.06 -8.36 -2.76
N ARG A 86 21.07 -7.63 -3.89
CA ARG A 86 22.29 -7.19 -4.54
C ARG A 86 22.99 -6.14 -3.67
N PRO A 87 24.28 -6.31 -3.29
CA PRO A 87 25.00 -5.35 -2.47
C PRO A 87 25.06 -3.93 -3.06
N ASP A 88 25.11 -3.82 -4.39
CA ASP A 88 25.12 -2.54 -5.11
C ASP A 88 23.81 -1.76 -4.98
N ASN A 89 22.71 -2.42 -4.59
CA ASN A 89 21.39 -1.79 -4.51
C ASN A 89 21.08 -1.23 -3.10
N PHE A 90 22.06 -1.29 -2.19
CA PHE A 90 21.99 -0.65 -0.88
C PHE A 90 22.57 0.75 -0.99
N VAL A 91 21.70 1.76 -0.90
CA VAL A 91 22.11 3.17 -0.90
C VAL A 91 21.83 3.72 0.48
N PHE A 92 22.86 4.18 1.18
CA PHE A 92 22.68 4.70 2.53
C PHE A 92 23.50 5.95 2.82
N GLY A 93 22.92 6.82 3.64
CA GLY A 93 23.56 8.02 4.16
C GLY A 93 24.42 7.74 5.40
N GLN A 94 25.09 8.79 5.88
CA GLN A 94 25.79 8.78 7.18
C GLN A 94 25.02 9.52 8.27
N SER A 95 24.05 10.36 7.86
CA SER A 95 23.29 11.27 8.72
C SER A 95 21.81 10.91 8.65
N GLY A 96 21.15 10.68 9.79
CA GLY A 96 19.71 10.42 9.83
C GLY A 96 18.86 11.69 9.70
N ALA A 97 17.64 11.55 9.17
CA ALA A 97 16.69 12.66 9.07
C ALA A 97 16.09 13.09 10.43
N GLY A 98 16.19 12.26 11.48
CA GLY A 98 15.73 12.61 12.83
C GLY A 98 14.23 12.95 12.91
N ASN A 99 13.38 12.20 12.21
CA ASN A 99 11.93 12.45 12.08
C ASN A 99 11.54 13.83 11.54
N ASN A 100 12.42 14.46 10.75
CA ASN A 100 12.14 15.72 10.07
C ASN A 100 11.98 15.51 8.57
N TRP A 101 10.78 15.76 8.04
CA TRP A 101 10.48 15.67 6.61
C TRP A 101 11.33 16.62 5.78
N ALA A 102 11.54 17.87 6.23
CA ALA A 102 12.31 18.87 5.48
C ALA A 102 13.77 18.43 5.29
N LYS A 103 14.36 17.75 6.28
CA LYS A 103 15.70 17.15 6.13
C LYS A 103 15.75 16.08 5.06
N GLY A 104 14.74 15.21 5.06
CA GLY A 104 14.62 14.15 4.05
C GLY A 104 14.33 14.71 2.65
N HIS A 105 13.66 15.84 2.54
CA HIS A 105 13.20 16.37 1.26
C HIS A 105 14.17 17.41 0.63
N TYR A 106 14.73 18.31 1.44
CA TYR A 106 15.50 19.46 0.95
C TYR A 106 17.00 19.39 1.23
N THR A 107 17.44 18.70 2.29
CA THR A 107 18.86 18.67 2.69
C THR A 107 19.48 17.29 2.48
N GLU A 108 19.61 16.48 3.52
CA GLU A 108 20.32 15.19 3.50
C GLU A 108 19.77 14.22 2.44
N GLY A 109 18.44 14.15 2.28
CA GLY A 109 17.86 13.28 1.27
C GLY A 109 18.04 13.77 -0.16
N ALA A 110 18.15 15.08 -0.38
CA ALA A 110 18.44 15.66 -1.68
C ALA A 110 19.89 15.41 -2.12
N GLU A 111 20.82 15.26 -1.19
CA GLU A 111 22.20 14.87 -1.51
C GLU A 111 22.31 13.39 -1.89
N LEU A 112 21.51 12.52 -1.26
CA LEU A 112 21.55 11.07 -1.51
C LEU A 112 20.71 10.63 -2.72
N ILE A 113 19.72 11.43 -3.13
CA ILE A 113 18.72 11.03 -4.13
C ILE A 113 19.33 10.66 -5.48
N ASP A 114 20.36 11.38 -5.93
CA ASP A 114 21.00 11.13 -7.22
C ASP A 114 21.63 9.73 -7.26
N SER A 115 22.21 9.28 -6.14
CA SER A 115 22.77 7.93 -6.02
C SER A 115 21.67 6.85 -6.07
N VAL A 116 20.51 7.12 -5.47
CA VAL A 116 19.35 6.22 -5.55
C VAL A 116 18.81 6.16 -6.98
N LEU A 117 18.66 7.31 -7.63
CA LEU A 117 18.18 7.42 -9.01
C LEU A 117 19.10 6.69 -9.99
N ASP A 118 20.41 6.74 -9.81
CA ASP A 118 21.35 5.98 -10.65
C ASP A 118 21.15 4.46 -10.55
N VAL A 119 20.92 3.94 -9.33
CA VAL A 119 20.59 2.53 -9.13
C VAL A 119 19.22 2.19 -9.73
N VAL A 120 18.23 3.06 -9.54
CA VAL A 120 16.89 2.90 -10.12
C VAL A 120 16.95 2.85 -11.64
N ARG A 121 17.71 3.76 -12.29
CA ARG A 121 17.94 3.76 -13.74
C ARG A 121 18.61 2.47 -14.20
N LYS A 122 19.66 2.03 -13.51
CA LYS A 122 20.36 0.78 -13.83
C LYS A 122 19.43 -0.44 -13.79
N GLU A 123 18.57 -0.54 -12.77
CA GLU A 123 17.60 -1.64 -12.69
C GLU A 123 16.45 -1.49 -13.70
N ALA A 124 16.02 -0.26 -14.01
CA ALA A 124 15.02 0.01 -15.05
C ALA A 124 15.51 -0.35 -16.46
N GLU A 125 16.77 -0.05 -16.79
CA GLU A 125 17.40 -0.43 -18.06
C GLU A 125 17.62 -1.94 -18.19
N ASN A 126 17.76 -2.66 -17.08
CA ASN A 126 17.85 -4.13 -17.06
C ASN A 126 16.49 -4.83 -17.27
N CYS A 127 15.39 -4.09 -17.33
CA CYS A 127 14.05 -4.66 -17.54
C CYS A 127 13.70 -4.70 -19.04
N ASP A 128 13.05 -5.78 -19.49
CA ASP A 128 12.54 -5.84 -20.87
C ASP A 128 11.32 -4.91 -21.05
N CYS A 129 10.40 -4.89 -20.08
CA CYS A 129 9.21 -4.04 -20.09
C CYS A 129 8.76 -3.64 -18.68
N LEU A 130 9.38 -2.56 -18.16
CA LEU A 130 9.03 -1.99 -16.86
C LEU A 130 7.55 -1.57 -16.81
N GLN A 131 6.77 -2.16 -15.91
CA GLN A 131 5.39 -1.75 -15.64
C GLN A 131 5.33 -0.48 -14.81
N GLY A 132 6.18 -0.39 -13.80
CA GLY A 132 6.08 0.62 -12.76
C GLY A 132 6.99 0.38 -11.58
N PHE A 133 6.81 1.24 -10.59
CA PHE A 133 7.57 1.27 -9.36
C PHE A 133 6.64 0.96 -8.19
N GLN A 134 7.13 0.17 -7.24
CA GLN A 134 6.45 -0.11 -5.99
C GLN A 134 7.27 0.45 -4.84
N VAL A 135 6.81 1.54 -4.23
CA VAL A 135 7.50 2.19 -3.11
C VAL A 135 6.89 1.77 -1.78
N CYS A 136 7.71 1.39 -0.81
CA CYS A 136 7.29 1.10 0.55
C CYS A 136 7.95 2.08 1.51
N HIS A 137 7.14 2.85 2.23
CA HIS A 137 7.61 3.91 3.11
C HIS A 137 6.62 4.23 4.24
N SER A 138 7.08 5.01 5.20
CA SER A 138 6.26 5.57 6.28
C SER A 138 6.10 7.06 6.07
N LEU A 139 4.90 7.58 6.32
CA LEU A 139 4.61 9.01 6.24
C LEU A 139 4.93 9.76 7.54
N GLY A 140 5.10 9.05 8.66
CA GLY A 140 5.40 9.66 9.97
C GLY A 140 6.88 9.96 10.19
N GLY A 141 7.78 9.25 9.50
CA GLY A 141 9.24 9.43 9.66
C GLY A 141 9.77 10.70 9.00
N GLY A 142 11.10 10.83 8.87
CA GLY A 142 11.75 11.88 8.06
C GLY A 142 12.31 11.35 6.74
N THR A 143 13.02 10.22 6.78
CA THR A 143 13.59 9.58 5.57
C THR A 143 12.52 9.01 4.67
N GLY A 144 11.69 8.09 5.19
CA GLY A 144 10.68 7.43 4.38
C GLY A 144 9.64 8.39 3.82
N SER A 145 9.34 9.47 4.55
CA SER A 145 8.35 10.47 4.14
C SER A 145 8.97 11.48 3.17
N GLY A 146 9.95 12.28 3.61
CA GLY A 146 10.55 13.37 2.84
C GLY A 146 11.38 12.90 1.65
N MET A 147 12.32 11.98 1.89
CA MET A 147 13.15 11.43 0.80
C MET A 147 12.32 10.48 -0.08
N GLY A 148 11.36 9.76 0.50
CA GLY A 148 10.44 8.91 -0.26
C GLY A 148 9.57 9.70 -1.25
N THR A 149 8.98 10.81 -0.82
CA THR A 149 8.18 11.67 -1.71
C THR A 149 9.03 12.39 -2.74
N LEU A 150 10.24 12.83 -2.37
CA LEU A 150 11.21 13.38 -3.33
C LEU A 150 11.54 12.37 -4.43
N LEU A 151 11.79 11.11 -4.06
CA LEU A 151 12.05 10.04 -5.01
C LEU A 151 10.86 9.80 -5.94
N ILE A 152 9.64 9.77 -5.39
CA ILE A 152 8.43 9.56 -6.18
C ILE A 152 8.27 10.68 -7.22
N SER A 153 8.47 11.94 -6.83
CA SER A 153 8.43 13.09 -7.75
C SER A 153 9.49 12.98 -8.85
N LYS A 154 10.74 12.65 -8.50
CA LYS A 154 11.82 12.50 -9.49
C LYS A 154 11.62 11.33 -10.44
N ILE A 155 11.12 10.20 -9.95
CA ILE A 155 10.77 9.07 -10.80
C ILE A 155 9.60 9.45 -11.73
N ARG A 156 8.62 10.24 -11.27
CA ARG A 156 7.51 10.70 -12.11
C ARG A 156 7.98 11.64 -13.21
N GLU A 157 8.98 12.50 -12.94
CA GLU A 157 9.62 13.36 -13.94
C GLU A 157 10.36 12.54 -15.01
N GLU A 158 11.11 11.51 -14.62
CA GLU A 158 11.89 10.67 -15.56
C GLU A 158 11.05 9.62 -16.30
N TYR A 159 10.05 9.06 -15.64
CA TYR A 159 9.23 7.95 -16.11
C TYR A 159 7.72 8.27 -16.02
N PRO A 160 7.23 9.30 -16.74
CA PRO A 160 5.84 9.76 -16.63
C PRO A 160 4.82 8.70 -17.07
N ASP A 161 5.19 7.82 -17.99
CA ASP A 161 4.30 6.77 -18.53
C ASP A 161 4.25 5.49 -17.67
N ARG A 162 4.98 5.44 -16.55
CA ARG A 162 5.08 4.24 -15.70
C ARG A 162 4.19 4.39 -14.47
N MET A 163 3.60 3.28 -14.04
CA MET A 163 2.70 3.27 -12.88
C MET A 163 3.49 3.44 -11.58
N MET A 164 3.00 4.26 -10.67
CA MET A 164 3.56 4.44 -9.34
C MET A 164 2.60 3.89 -8.27
N LEU A 165 2.96 2.76 -7.67
CA LEU A 165 2.24 2.14 -6.55
C LEU A 165 3.00 2.40 -5.25
N THR A 166 2.31 2.92 -4.24
CA THR A 166 2.90 3.16 -2.92
C THR A 166 2.18 2.34 -1.85
N PHE A 167 2.96 1.74 -0.94
CA PHE A 167 2.47 1.20 0.32
C PHE A 167 2.89 2.19 1.42
N SER A 168 1.94 3.00 1.85
CA SER A 168 2.18 4.15 2.72
C SER A 168 1.64 3.86 4.11
N VAL A 169 2.56 3.79 5.08
CA VAL A 169 2.20 3.59 6.49
C VAL A 169 1.89 4.92 7.14
N PHE A 170 0.66 5.07 7.59
CA PHE A 170 0.18 6.24 8.31
C PHE A 170 0.53 6.17 9.80
N PRO A 171 0.97 7.30 10.38
CA PRO A 171 1.30 7.37 11.79
C PRO A 171 0.06 7.20 12.67
N SER A 172 0.28 6.73 13.90
CA SER A 172 -0.76 6.68 14.93
C SER A 172 -0.18 7.02 16.30
N PRO A 173 -0.84 7.89 17.08
CA PRO A 173 -0.44 8.19 18.46
C PRO A 173 -0.45 6.98 19.39
N LYS A 174 -1.14 5.87 19.03
CA LYS A 174 -1.14 4.64 19.83
C LYS A 174 0.15 3.84 19.70
N VAL A 175 0.89 4.05 18.62
CA VAL A 175 2.05 3.23 18.22
C VAL A 175 3.36 4.00 18.32
N SER A 176 3.33 5.33 18.14
CA SER A 176 4.51 6.19 18.22
C SER A 176 4.27 7.40 19.11
N ASP A 177 5.29 7.74 19.91
CA ASP A 177 5.31 8.91 20.80
C ASP A 177 5.84 10.17 20.10
N THR A 178 6.19 10.08 18.80
CA THR A 178 6.77 11.21 18.07
C THR A 178 5.69 12.25 17.76
N VAL A 179 5.81 13.43 18.35
CA VAL A 179 4.81 14.49 18.22
C VAL A 179 4.75 15.13 16.83
N VAL A 180 5.83 15.08 16.05
CA VAL A 180 5.94 15.77 14.74
C VAL A 180 5.39 14.96 13.56
N GLU A 181 4.94 13.72 13.77
CA GLU A 181 4.43 12.85 12.70
C GLU A 181 3.28 13.44 11.88
N PRO A 182 2.32 14.20 12.46
CA PRO A 182 1.27 14.84 11.66
C PRO A 182 1.81 15.84 10.64
N TYR A 183 2.91 16.57 10.95
CA TYR A 183 3.55 17.44 9.97
C TYR A 183 4.10 16.66 8.79
N ASN A 184 4.90 15.62 9.08
CA ASN A 184 5.49 14.76 8.06
C ASN A 184 4.42 14.09 7.19
N ALA A 185 3.32 13.65 7.80
CA ALA A 185 2.23 12.99 7.10
C ALA A 185 1.48 13.95 6.17
N THR A 186 1.08 15.14 6.63
CA THR A 186 0.37 16.13 5.80
C THR A 186 1.21 16.55 4.59
N LEU A 187 2.50 16.84 4.80
CA LEU A 187 3.41 17.22 3.72
C LEU A 187 3.60 16.07 2.71
N SER A 188 3.66 14.84 3.20
CA SER A 188 3.81 13.67 2.33
C SER A 188 2.54 13.36 1.54
N VAL A 189 1.37 13.48 2.15
CA VAL A 189 0.08 13.30 1.47
C VAL A 189 -0.05 14.31 0.34
N HIS A 190 0.31 15.57 0.57
CA HIS A 190 0.30 16.60 -0.48
C HIS A 190 1.10 16.16 -1.73
N GLN A 191 2.29 15.59 -1.53
CA GLN A 191 3.12 15.07 -2.64
C GLN A 191 2.56 13.78 -3.27
N LEU A 192 1.95 12.90 -2.47
CA LEU A 192 1.38 11.65 -2.97
C LEU A 192 0.15 11.89 -3.85
N VAL A 193 -0.70 12.86 -3.50
CA VAL A 193 -1.91 13.21 -4.27
C VAL A 193 -1.60 13.55 -5.74
N GLU A 194 -0.43 14.15 -6.00
CA GLU A 194 -0.04 14.59 -7.34
C GLU A 194 0.83 13.58 -8.09
N ASN A 195 1.70 12.86 -7.38
CA ASN A 195 2.77 12.07 -8.00
C ASN A 195 2.55 10.55 -7.95
N ALA A 196 1.66 10.04 -7.10
CA ALA A 196 1.35 8.61 -7.04
C ALA A 196 0.12 8.28 -7.89
N ASP A 197 0.14 7.13 -8.58
CA ASP A 197 -1.05 6.63 -9.29
C ASP A 197 -1.91 5.75 -8.37
N GLU A 198 -1.31 4.97 -7.48
CA GLU A 198 -2.01 4.12 -6.51
C GLU A 198 -1.38 4.25 -5.11
N CYS A 199 -2.19 4.48 -4.08
CA CYS A 199 -1.71 4.53 -2.69
C CYS A 199 -2.47 3.53 -1.82
N MET A 200 -1.81 2.44 -1.45
CA MET A 200 -2.33 1.47 -0.48
C MET A 200 -2.09 2.02 0.93
N VAL A 201 -3.17 2.40 1.59
CA VAL A 201 -3.14 3.03 2.92
C VAL A 201 -3.06 1.97 4.00
N LEU A 202 -1.99 2.02 4.80
CA LEU A 202 -1.76 1.14 5.93
C LEU A 202 -1.73 1.98 7.22
N ASP A 203 -2.74 1.85 8.06
CA ASP A 203 -2.84 2.63 9.29
C ASP A 203 -2.35 1.82 10.50
N ASN A 204 -1.33 2.33 11.17
CA ASN A 204 -0.81 1.73 12.40
C ASN A 204 -1.87 1.64 13.51
N GLU A 205 -2.86 2.54 13.52
CA GLU A 205 -3.97 2.47 14.47
C GLU A 205 -4.83 1.22 14.26
N ALA A 206 -5.22 0.97 13.01
CA ALA A 206 -6.03 -0.19 12.64
C ALA A 206 -5.25 -1.49 12.84
N LEU A 207 -3.98 -1.53 12.44
CA LEU A 207 -3.10 -2.68 12.63
C LEU A 207 -2.95 -3.03 14.11
N TYR A 208 -2.76 -2.02 14.98
CA TYR A 208 -2.68 -2.23 16.42
C TYR A 208 -4.00 -2.77 16.99
N ASP A 209 -5.14 -2.16 16.61
CA ASP A 209 -6.46 -2.58 17.06
C ASP A 209 -6.81 -4.01 16.59
N ILE A 210 -6.41 -4.42 15.38
CA ILE A 210 -6.52 -5.80 14.87
C ILE A 210 -5.71 -6.76 15.73
N CYS A 211 -4.43 -6.47 15.97
CA CYS A 211 -3.54 -7.32 16.77
C CYS A 211 -4.07 -7.48 18.20
N PHE A 212 -4.51 -6.38 18.82
CA PHE A 212 -4.98 -6.37 20.20
C PHE A 212 -6.36 -7.00 20.35
N ARG A 213 -7.35 -6.58 19.55
CA ARG A 213 -8.76 -6.97 19.71
C ARG A 213 -9.10 -8.27 18.98
N THR A 214 -8.61 -8.47 17.76
CA THR A 214 -8.97 -9.61 16.90
C THR A 214 -8.03 -10.78 17.13
N LEU A 215 -6.70 -10.56 17.09
CA LEU A 215 -5.71 -11.62 17.32
C LEU A 215 -5.49 -11.95 18.80
N LYS A 216 -5.99 -11.11 19.72
CA LYS A 216 -5.88 -11.26 21.19
C LYS A 216 -4.43 -11.25 21.69
N LEU A 217 -3.57 -10.46 21.04
CA LEU A 217 -2.20 -10.23 21.50
C LEU A 217 -2.21 -9.14 22.57
N ALA A 218 -1.77 -9.46 23.79
CA ALA A 218 -1.76 -8.52 24.91
C ALA A 218 -0.81 -7.33 24.69
N THR A 219 0.34 -7.57 24.04
CA THR A 219 1.35 -6.55 23.70
C THR A 219 1.79 -6.73 22.24
N PRO A 220 1.07 -6.11 21.29
CA PRO A 220 1.46 -6.13 19.87
C PRO A 220 2.85 -5.54 19.66
N THR A 221 3.69 -6.21 18.88
CA THR A 221 5.03 -5.73 18.50
C THR A 221 5.06 -5.28 17.04
N PHE A 222 6.03 -4.46 16.62
CA PHE A 222 6.22 -4.10 15.21
C PHE A 222 6.35 -5.33 14.29
N GLY A 223 6.89 -6.45 14.79
CA GLY A 223 6.92 -7.70 14.03
C GLY A 223 5.53 -8.25 13.71
N ASP A 224 4.56 -8.09 14.60
CA ASP A 224 3.18 -8.53 14.39
C ASP A 224 2.45 -7.61 13.40
N LEU A 225 2.65 -6.29 13.49
CA LEU A 225 2.13 -5.34 12.50
C LEU A 225 2.72 -5.61 11.11
N ASN A 226 4.03 -5.81 11.02
CA ASN A 226 4.73 -6.09 9.76
C ASN A 226 4.26 -7.41 9.15
N HIS A 227 3.88 -8.41 9.97
CA HIS A 227 3.30 -9.66 9.47
C HIS A 227 1.96 -9.41 8.76
N LEU A 228 1.05 -8.63 9.36
CA LEU A 228 -0.21 -8.26 8.72
C LEU A 228 -0.01 -7.48 7.43
N ILE A 229 0.91 -6.51 7.42
CA ILE A 229 1.22 -5.73 6.22
C ILE A 229 1.78 -6.63 5.12
N SER A 230 2.72 -7.53 5.44
CA SER A 230 3.31 -8.45 4.46
C SER A 230 2.28 -9.40 3.83
N ALA A 231 1.30 -9.87 4.61
CA ALA A 231 0.20 -10.70 4.11
C ALA A 231 -0.69 -9.92 3.13
N THR A 232 -1.02 -8.67 3.46
CA THR A 232 -1.79 -7.78 2.58
C THR A 232 -1.02 -7.45 1.30
N MET A 233 0.27 -7.10 1.39
CA MET A 233 1.11 -6.83 0.22
C MET A 233 1.24 -8.05 -0.69
N SER A 234 1.42 -9.24 -0.11
CA SER A 234 1.42 -10.51 -0.86
C SER A 234 0.08 -10.74 -1.57
N GLY A 235 -1.03 -10.43 -0.89
CA GLY A 235 -2.38 -10.50 -1.43
C GLY A 235 -2.61 -9.57 -2.62
N VAL A 236 -2.29 -8.28 -2.49
CA VAL A 236 -2.45 -7.26 -3.54
C VAL A 236 -1.60 -7.58 -4.77
N THR A 237 -0.37 -8.06 -4.56
CA THR A 237 0.56 -8.40 -5.65
C THR A 237 0.33 -9.78 -6.26
N CYS A 238 -0.63 -10.55 -5.73
CA CYS A 238 -0.92 -11.92 -6.19
C CYS A 238 -1.30 -11.96 -7.67
N CYS A 239 -2.13 -11.02 -8.14
CA CYS A 239 -2.58 -10.94 -9.54
C CYS A 239 -1.44 -10.63 -10.53
N LEU A 240 -0.34 -10.07 -10.03
CA LEU A 240 0.85 -9.75 -10.79
C LEU A 240 1.79 -10.96 -10.85
N ARG A 241 2.02 -11.60 -9.70
CA ARG A 241 2.98 -12.69 -9.47
C ARG A 241 2.53 -14.06 -9.96
N PHE A 242 1.23 -14.30 -10.03
CA PHE A 242 0.68 -15.58 -10.48
C PHE A 242 -0.22 -15.37 -11.70
N PRO A 243 -0.31 -16.35 -12.60
CA PRO A 243 -1.21 -16.26 -13.74
C PRO A 243 -2.67 -16.29 -13.25
N GLY A 244 -3.35 -15.14 -13.38
CA GLY A 244 -4.77 -14.97 -13.11
C GLY A 244 -5.51 -14.40 -14.33
N GLN A 245 -6.81 -14.67 -14.43
CA GLN A 245 -7.65 -14.21 -15.55
C GLN A 245 -7.97 -12.71 -15.49
N LEU A 246 -8.00 -12.11 -14.28
CA LEU A 246 -8.41 -10.71 -14.04
C LEU A 246 -7.29 -9.92 -13.34
N ASN A 247 -7.19 -8.61 -13.62
CA ASN A 247 -6.20 -7.67 -13.05
C ASN A 247 -4.73 -8.11 -13.20
N SER A 248 -4.33 -8.47 -14.43
CA SER A 248 -3.00 -9.03 -14.71
C SER A 248 -1.84 -8.02 -14.74
N ASP A 249 -2.11 -6.71 -14.64
CA ASP A 249 -1.10 -5.64 -14.60
C ASP A 249 -1.55 -4.50 -13.69
N LEU A 250 -0.57 -3.72 -13.20
CA LEU A 250 -0.80 -2.53 -12.37
C LEU A 250 -1.73 -1.52 -13.07
N ARG A 251 -1.54 -1.29 -14.37
CA ARG A 251 -2.36 -0.32 -15.10
C ARG A 251 -3.84 -0.70 -15.15
N LYS A 252 -4.19 -1.97 -15.37
CA LYS A 252 -5.59 -2.44 -15.32
C LYS A 252 -6.16 -2.40 -13.92
N LEU A 253 -5.33 -2.63 -12.90
CA LEU A 253 -5.75 -2.48 -11.51
C LEU A 253 -6.15 -1.01 -11.25
N ALA A 254 -5.29 -0.05 -11.58
CA ALA A 254 -5.57 1.38 -11.51
C ALA A 254 -6.85 1.77 -12.28
N VAL A 255 -6.96 1.39 -13.56
CA VAL A 255 -8.11 1.76 -14.40
C VAL A 255 -9.43 1.22 -13.84
N ASN A 256 -9.42 0.06 -13.19
CA ASN A 256 -10.63 -0.52 -12.59
C ASN A 256 -10.98 0.09 -11.23
N LEU A 257 -9.99 0.61 -10.49
CA LEU A 257 -10.18 1.08 -9.12
C LEU A 257 -10.23 2.60 -8.97
N ILE A 258 -9.72 3.36 -9.94
CA ILE A 258 -9.57 4.81 -9.84
C ILE A 258 -10.52 5.47 -10.84
N PRO A 259 -11.70 5.92 -10.40
CA PRO A 259 -12.58 6.71 -11.25
C PRO A 259 -12.05 8.15 -11.43
N PHE A 260 -11.37 8.69 -10.42
CA PHE A 260 -10.87 10.07 -10.42
C PHE A 260 -9.40 10.12 -10.02
N PRO A 261 -8.53 10.87 -10.73
CA PRO A 261 -7.07 10.83 -10.52
C PRO A 261 -6.61 11.12 -9.09
N ARG A 262 -7.25 12.04 -8.36
CA ARG A 262 -6.88 12.39 -6.97
C ARG A 262 -7.37 11.38 -5.93
N LEU A 263 -8.41 10.59 -6.27
CA LEU A 263 -9.04 9.63 -5.36
C LEU A 263 -8.47 8.23 -5.57
N HIS A 264 -7.16 8.11 -5.36
CA HIS A 264 -6.39 6.88 -5.55
C HIS A 264 -5.88 6.25 -4.24
N PHE A 265 -6.46 6.65 -3.10
CA PHE A 265 -6.12 6.10 -1.79
C PHE A 265 -7.04 4.92 -1.47
N PHE A 266 -6.45 3.73 -1.33
CA PHE A 266 -7.19 2.51 -1.12
C PHE A 266 -7.15 2.05 0.33
N MET A 267 -8.32 1.68 0.83
CA MET A 267 -8.47 0.90 2.05
C MET A 267 -8.20 -0.56 1.73
N VAL A 268 -7.17 -1.12 2.36
CA VAL A 268 -6.83 -2.53 2.19
C VAL A 268 -7.31 -3.37 3.36
N GLY A 269 -7.70 -4.61 3.10
CA GLY A 269 -8.14 -5.55 4.11
C GLY A 269 -7.61 -6.95 3.82
N PHE A 270 -7.46 -7.76 4.86
CA PHE A 270 -7.04 -9.15 4.72
C PHE A 270 -7.98 -10.06 5.51
N ALA A 271 -8.31 -11.21 4.92
CA ALA A 271 -9.00 -12.29 5.60
C ALA A 271 -8.36 -13.63 5.20
N PRO A 272 -8.26 -14.59 6.13
CA PRO A 272 -8.78 -14.54 7.48
C PRO A 272 -7.81 -13.94 8.50
N LEU A 273 -8.34 -13.18 9.46
CA LEU A 273 -7.62 -12.75 10.65
C LEU A 273 -8.05 -13.64 11.82
N THR A 274 -7.31 -14.73 12.03
CA THR A 274 -7.59 -15.67 13.13
C THR A 274 -6.42 -15.74 14.08
N SER A 275 -6.72 -15.79 15.38
CA SER A 275 -5.68 -16.02 16.38
C SER A 275 -5.09 -17.42 16.23
N ARG A 276 -3.80 -17.58 16.60
CA ARG A 276 -3.10 -18.88 16.51
C ARG A 276 -3.83 -20.03 17.24
N GLY A 277 -4.57 -19.71 18.31
CA GLY A 277 -5.34 -20.69 19.07
C GLY A 277 -6.70 -21.05 18.44
N SER A 278 -7.32 -20.14 17.68
CA SER A 278 -8.63 -20.37 17.04
C SER A 278 -8.52 -20.93 15.62
N GLN A 279 -7.34 -20.87 15.01
CA GLN A 279 -7.09 -21.30 13.63
C GLN A 279 -7.42 -22.79 13.38
N GLN A 280 -7.24 -23.66 14.38
CA GLN A 280 -7.53 -25.10 14.25
C GLN A 280 -9.03 -25.45 14.35
N TYR A 281 -9.84 -24.55 14.92
CA TYR A 281 -11.25 -24.80 15.21
C TYR A 281 -12.21 -24.16 14.21
N ARG A 282 -11.71 -23.32 13.29
CA ARG A 282 -12.53 -22.56 12.36
C ARG A 282 -12.40 -23.14 10.95
N ASN A 283 -13.52 -23.64 10.42
CA ASN A 283 -13.60 -24.05 9.02
C ASN A 283 -13.82 -22.82 8.14
N LEU A 284 -12.76 -22.36 7.50
CA LEU A 284 -12.83 -21.26 6.54
C LEU A 284 -13.64 -21.68 5.32
N THR A 285 -14.63 -20.87 4.94
CA THR A 285 -15.46 -21.05 3.74
C THR A 285 -15.49 -19.73 2.94
N VAL A 286 -15.87 -19.79 1.66
CA VAL A 286 -15.96 -18.60 0.80
C VAL A 286 -16.93 -17.55 1.40
N PRO A 287 -18.14 -17.91 1.88
CA PRO A 287 -19.04 -16.95 2.52
C PRO A 287 -18.45 -16.28 3.77
N GLU A 288 -17.70 -17.03 4.60
CA GLU A 288 -17.03 -16.45 5.77
C GLU A 288 -15.90 -15.50 5.40
N LEU A 289 -15.12 -15.82 4.36
CA LEU A 289 -14.08 -14.94 3.83
C LEU A 289 -14.68 -13.66 3.27
N THR A 290 -15.77 -13.77 2.49
CA THR A 290 -16.50 -12.61 1.98
C THR A 290 -17.07 -11.81 3.14
N GLN A 291 -17.70 -12.40 4.14
CA GLN A 291 -18.25 -11.62 5.26
C GLN A 291 -17.16 -10.87 6.05
N GLN A 292 -16.02 -11.51 6.32
CA GLN A 292 -14.91 -10.87 7.03
C GLN A 292 -14.27 -9.74 6.23
N MET A 293 -14.28 -9.85 4.90
CA MET A 293 -13.65 -8.87 4.02
C MET A 293 -14.35 -7.50 4.06
N TRP A 294 -15.67 -7.46 4.28
CA TRP A 294 -16.46 -6.22 4.44
C TRP A 294 -16.69 -5.83 5.92
N ASP A 295 -16.06 -6.53 6.87
CA ASP A 295 -16.10 -6.13 8.28
C ASP A 295 -15.10 -5.00 8.52
N SER A 296 -15.53 -3.94 9.21
CA SER A 296 -14.67 -2.79 9.53
C SER A 296 -13.48 -3.19 10.39
N LYS A 297 -13.62 -4.28 11.16
CA LYS A 297 -12.55 -4.83 12.01
C LYS A 297 -11.41 -5.48 11.24
N ASN A 298 -11.59 -5.78 9.96
CA ASN A 298 -10.58 -6.41 9.12
C ASN A 298 -9.90 -5.42 8.17
N MET A 299 -10.31 -4.16 8.20
CA MET A 299 -9.69 -3.08 7.44
C MET A 299 -8.38 -2.66 8.10
N MET A 300 -7.34 -2.51 7.29
CA MET A 300 -6.03 -2.03 7.72
C MET A 300 -5.95 -0.50 7.73
N CYS A 301 -7.08 0.18 7.53
CA CYS A 301 -7.23 1.63 7.67
C CYS A 301 -8.29 1.88 8.75
N ALA A 302 -8.02 2.78 9.70
CA ALA A 302 -8.96 3.04 10.80
C ALA A 302 -10.07 4.00 10.34
N ALA A 303 -10.90 3.52 9.43
CA ALA A 303 -12.10 4.19 8.95
C ALA A 303 -13.23 3.16 8.90
N ASP A 304 -14.44 3.52 9.33
CA ASP A 304 -15.59 2.63 9.19
C ASP A 304 -16.15 2.74 7.77
N PRO A 305 -16.12 1.68 6.94
CA PRO A 305 -16.66 1.74 5.59
C PRO A 305 -18.16 2.04 5.54
N ARG A 306 -18.89 1.87 6.66
CA ARG A 306 -20.32 2.18 6.75
C ARG A 306 -20.62 3.67 6.83
N HIS A 307 -19.64 4.50 7.17
CA HIS A 307 -19.79 5.96 7.18
C HIS A 307 -19.59 6.59 5.80
N GLY A 308 -19.23 5.79 4.78
CA GLY A 308 -19.04 6.25 3.42
C GLY A 308 -19.71 5.33 2.40
N ARG A 309 -19.33 5.55 1.13
CA ARG A 309 -19.73 4.71 -0.01
C ARG A 309 -18.48 4.22 -0.74
N TYR A 310 -18.52 2.97 -1.20
CA TYR A 310 -17.50 2.39 -2.06
C TYR A 310 -17.67 2.89 -3.48
N LEU A 311 -16.68 3.62 -3.97
CA LEU A 311 -16.53 3.98 -5.38
C LEU A 311 -16.28 2.73 -6.20
N THR A 312 -15.23 2.00 -5.85
CA THR A 312 -14.82 0.76 -6.49
C THR A 312 -14.28 -0.20 -5.44
N ALA A 313 -14.30 -1.50 -5.73
CA ALA A 313 -13.61 -2.47 -4.90
C ALA A 313 -13.07 -3.64 -5.71
N SER A 314 -11.95 -4.20 -5.25
CA SER A 314 -11.40 -5.44 -5.77
C SER A 314 -11.22 -6.45 -4.63
N ALA A 315 -11.73 -7.66 -4.86
CA ALA A 315 -11.58 -8.80 -3.98
C ALA A 315 -10.68 -9.83 -4.65
N MET A 316 -9.55 -10.13 -4.03
CA MET A 316 -8.56 -11.08 -4.53
C MET A 316 -8.59 -12.32 -3.64
N PHE A 317 -9.20 -13.37 -4.15
CA PHE A 317 -9.29 -14.65 -3.47
C PHE A 317 -8.11 -15.54 -3.86
N ARG A 318 -7.57 -16.26 -2.87
CA ARG A 318 -6.45 -17.19 -3.05
C ARG A 318 -6.77 -18.56 -2.49
N GLY A 319 -6.39 -19.60 -3.21
CA GLY A 319 -6.63 -21.00 -2.89
C GLY A 319 -7.67 -21.65 -3.80
N LYS A 320 -7.76 -22.99 -3.71
CA LYS A 320 -8.68 -23.78 -4.54
C LYS A 320 -10.12 -23.56 -4.11
N MET A 321 -10.87 -22.79 -4.89
CA MET A 321 -12.28 -22.50 -4.65
C MET A 321 -13.09 -22.42 -5.95
N SER A 322 -14.41 -22.55 -5.84
CA SER A 322 -15.31 -22.41 -6.98
C SER A 322 -15.50 -20.94 -7.34
N THR A 323 -15.12 -20.55 -8.56
CA THR A 323 -15.35 -19.19 -9.08
C THR A 323 -16.83 -18.80 -9.03
N LYS A 324 -17.72 -19.75 -9.33
CA LYS A 324 -19.17 -19.55 -9.22
C LYS A 324 -19.62 -19.18 -7.81
N GLU A 325 -19.08 -19.85 -6.79
CA GLU A 325 -19.44 -19.56 -5.40
C GLU A 325 -18.93 -18.18 -4.96
N VAL A 326 -17.73 -17.81 -5.40
CA VAL A 326 -17.18 -16.46 -5.18
C VAL A 326 -18.11 -15.41 -5.78
N ASP A 327 -18.48 -15.55 -7.05
CA ASP A 327 -19.32 -14.55 -7.74
C ASP A 327 -20.72 -14.45 -7.09
N GLU A 328 -21.33 -15.57 -6.70
CA GLU A 328 -22.61 -15.57 -5.97
C GLU A 328 -22.52 -14.84 -4.63
N GLN A 329 -21.44 -15.03 -3.86
CA GLN A 329 -21.26 -14.32 -2.59
C GLN A 329 -21.00 -12.83 -2.77
N MET A 330 -20.26 -12.45 -3.81
CA MET A 330 -19.99 -11.05 -4.13
C MET A 330 -21.27 -10.30 -4.51
N ILE A 331 -22.11 -10.89 -5.37
CA ILE A 331 -23.42 -10.34 -5.73
C ILE A 331 -24.33 -10.25 -4.50
N ASN A 332 -24.32 -11.25 -3.62
CA ASN A 332 -25.10 -11.24 -2.39
C ASN A 332 -24.72 -10.07 -1.46
N VAL A 333 -23.41 -9.78 -1.33
CA VAL A 333 -22.94 -8.63 -0.54
C VAL A 333 -23.37 -7.32 -1.18
N GLN A 334 -23.20 -7.16 -2.50
CA GLN A 334 -23.64 -5.96 -3.21
C GLN A 334 -25.14 -5.72 -3.05
N ASN A 335 -25.97 -6.75 -3.21
CA ASN A 335 -27.43 -6.63 -3.09
C ASN A 335 -27.89 -6.32 -1.65
N LYS A 336 -27.23 -6.88 -0.64
CA LYS A 336 -27.58 -6.61 0.77
C LYS A 336 -27.16 -5.21 1.22
N ASN A 337 -26.07 -4.70 0.65
CA ASN A 337 -25.40 -3.49 1.08
C ASN A 337 -25.43 -2.42 -0.03
N SER A 338 -26.43 -2.44 -0.91
CA SER A 338 -26.47 -1.60 -2.11
C SER A 338 -26.30 -0.11 -1.80
N SER A 339 -26.86 0.37 -0.69
CA SER A 339 -26.73 1.75 -0.21
C SER A 339 -25.29 2.19 0.11
N TYR A 340 -24.38 1.24 0.32
CA TYR A 340 -22.97 1.51 0.60
C TYR A 340 -22.10 1.46 -0.67
N PHE A 341 -22.67 1.19 -1.84
CA PHE A 341 -21.99 1.28 -3.12
C PHE A 341 -22.59 2.45 -3.90
N VAL A 342 -21.76 3.22 -4.62
CA VAL A 342 -22.30 4.27 -5.49
C VAL A 342 -23.04 3.66 -6.68
N GLU A 343 -24.21 4.21 -6.96
CA GLU A 343 -25.13 3.72 -8.00
C GLU A 343 -24.68 4.11 -9.41
N TRP A 344 -24.00 5.25 -9.55
CA TRP A 344 -23.54 5.80 -10.83
C TRP A 344 -22.31 5.07 -11.41
N ILE A 345 -21.64 4.20 -10.64
CA ILE A 345 -20.63 3.27 -11.18
C ILE A 345 -21.24 1.86 -11.25
N PRO A 346 -21.77 1.44 -12.42
CA PRO A 346 -22.27 0.09 -12.56
C PRO A 346 -21.14 -0.94 -12.44
N ASN A 347 -21.41 -2.07 -11.79
CA ASN A 347 -20.46 -3.20 -11.65
C ASN A 347 -19.09 -2.81 -11.08
N ASN A 348 -19.10 -1.99 -10.03
CA ASN A 348 -17.92 -1.41 -9.38
C ASN A 348 -17.07 -2.37 -8.53
N VAL A 349 -17.53 -3.61 -8.30
CA VAL A 349 -16.77 -4.62 -7.58
C VAL A 349 -16.22 -5.68 -8.54
N LYS A 350 -14.91 -5.95 -8.44
CA LYS A 350 -14.20 -6.96 -9.26
C LYS A 350 -13.63 -8.07 -8.37
N SER A 351 -14.04 -9.31 -8.63
CA SER A 351 -13.45 -10.52 -8.03
C SER A 351 -12.32 -11.06 -8.90
N SER A 352 -11.26 -11.54 -8.27
CA SER A 352 -10.21 -12.34 -8.91
C SER A 352 -9.91 -13.56 -8.05
N VAL A 353 -9.58 -14.68 -8.70
CA VAL A 353 -9.27 -15.95 -8.01
C VAL A 353 -7.91 -16.43 -8.48
N CYS A 354 -7.05 -16.77 -7.52
CA CYS A 354 -5.76 -17.39 -7.75
C CYS A 354 -5.73 -18.76 -7.06
N ASP A 355 -5.31 -19.80 -7.78
CA ASP A 355 -5.29 -21.16 -7.24
C ASP A 355 -4.22 -21.39 -6.17
N ILE A 356 -3.21 -20.52 -6.09
CA ILE A 356 -2.08 -20.63 -5.16
C ILE A 356 -2.41 -19.90 -3.84
N PRO A 357 -2.65 -20.64 -2.74
CA PRO A 357 -2.89 -20.03 -1.45
C PRO A 357 -1.58 -19.49 -0.85
N PRO A 358 -1.66 -18.53 0.10
CA PRO A 358 -0.49 -18.10 0.85
C PRO A 358 -0.01 -19.20 1.81
N LYS A 359 1.27 -19.14 2.19
CA LYS A 359 1.90 -20.13 3.08
C LYS A 359 1.19 -20.19 4.43
N GLY A 360 0.83 -21.40 4.88
CA GLY A 360 0.18 -21.63 6.17
C GLY A 360 -1.36 -21.49 6.17
N LEU A 361 -1.97 -21.10 5.04
CA LEU A 361 -3.44 -21.04 4.88
C LEU A 361 -3.87 -21.85 3.67
N LYS A 362 -5.08 -22.41 3.70
CA LYS A 362 -5.67 -23.10 2.53
C LYS A 362 -6.42 -22.15 1.61
N MET A 363 -7.00 -21.10 2.19
CA MET A 363 -7.74 -20.07 1.49
C MET A 363 -7.52 -18.73 2.20
N SER A 364 -7.46 -17.66 1.41
CA SER A 364 -7.45 -16.29 1.90
C SER A 364 -8.14 -15.36 0.92
N SER A 365 -8.46 -14.17 1.36
CA SER A 365 -8.94 -13.08 0.53
C SER A 365 -8.26 -11.77 0.93
N THR A 366 -8.04 -10.94 -0.07
CA THR A 366 -7.48 -9.60 0.11
C THR A 366 -8.45 -8.61 -0.52
N PHE A 367 -8.75 -7.56 0.23
CA PHE A 367 -9.63 -6.50 -0.17
C PHE A 367 -8.83 -5.27 -0.53
N VAL A 368 -9.21 -4.62 -1.62
CA VAL A 368 -8.76 -3.28 -1.98
C VAL A 368 -10.01 -2.48 -2.32
N GLY A 369 -10.41 -1.58 -1.44
CA GLY A 369 -11.59 -0.74 -1.60
C GLY A 369 -11.20 0.72 -1.79
N ASN A 370 -11.75 1.36 -2.81
CA ASN A 370 -11.78 2.81 -2.91
C ASN A 370 -13.09 3.28 -2.26
N SER A 371 -13.00 3.80 -1.03
CA SER A 371 -14.15 4.20 -0.23
C SER A 371 -14.00 5.66 0.19
N THR A 372 -15.11 6.41 0.14
CA THR A 372 -15.14 7.79 0.63
C THR A 372 -14.90 7.88 2.14
N SER A 373 -15.09 6.79 2.90
CA SER A 373 -14.83 6.72 4.33
C SER A 373 -13.37 6.99 4.69
N ILE A 374 -12.43 6.86 3.74
CA ILE A 374 -11.01 7.15 3.98
C ILE A 374 -10.76 8.60 4.42
N GLN A 375 -11.72 9.50 4.17
CA GLN A 375 -11.71 10.87 4.67
C GLN A 375 -11.59 10.97 6.20
N GLU A 376 -12.06 9.98 6.96
CA GLU A 376 -11.93 9.96 8.43
C GLU A 376 -10.47 9.94 8.87
N MET A 377 -9.65 9.17 8.17
CA MET A 377 -8.22 9.06 8.41
C MET A 377 -7.52 10.40 8.11
N PHE A 378 -7.83 11.01 6.96
CA PHE A 378 -7.28 12.32 6.60
C PHE A 378 -7.74 13.42 7.57
N ARG A 379 -8.99 13.42 8.00
CA ARG A 379 -9.52 14.37 8.99
C ARG A 379 -8.80 14.22 10.34
N ARG A 380 -8.52 12.99 10.78
CA ARG A 380 -7.74 12.74 12.01
C ARG A 380 -6.32 13.32 11.92
N VAL A 381 -5.63 13.13 10.80
CA VAL A 381 -4.29 13.71 10.58
C VAL A 381 -4.36 15.23 10.51
N SER A 382 -5.36 15.78 9.80
CA SER A 382 -5.63 17.22 9.68
C SER A 382 -5.84 17.87 11.04
N GLU A 383 -6.70 17.31 11.90
CA GLU A 383 -6.99 17.87 13.23
C GLU A 383 -5.72 17.94 14.11
N GLN A 384 -4.88 16.91 14.07
CA GLN A 384 -3.61 16.88 14.81
C GLN A 384 -2.61 17.88 14.25
N PHE A 385 -2.51 17.97 12.92
CA PHE A 385 -1.70 18.97 12.24
C PHE A 385 -2.12 20.39 12.62
N THR A 386 -3.40 20.74 12.48
CA THR A 386 -3.93 22.07 12.79
C THR A 386 -3.70 22.42 14.27
N ALA A 387 -3.88 21.47 15.19
CA ALA A 387 -3.65 21.69 16.62
C ALA A 387 -2.19 22.07 16.93
N MET A 388 -1.22 21.49 16.23
CA MET A 388 0.19 21.83 16.35
C MET A 388 0.56 23.12 15.61
N PHE A 389 0.08 23.27 14.36
CA PHE A 389 0.40 24.40 13.50
C PHE A 389 -0.11 25.73 14.07
N ARG A 390 -1.32 25.74 14.66
CA ARG A 390 -1.84 26.92 15.38
C ARG A 390 -0.93 27.38 16.53
N ARG A 391 -0.16 26.48 17.14
CA ARG A 391 0.79 26.78 18.22
C ARG A 391 2.21 27.03 17.71
N LYS A 392 2.45 26.87 16.40
CA LYS A 392 3.77 26.89 15.76
C LYS A 392 4.79 25.98 16.47
N ALA A 393 4.33 24.86 17.03
CA ALA A 393 5.18 23.94 17.76
C ALA A 393 6.14 23.23 16.80
N PHE A 394 7.44 23.16 17.14
CA PHE A 394 8.48 22.49 16.34
C PHE A 394 8.69 23.02 14.90
N LEU A 395 8.01 24.10 14.51
CA LEU A 395 8.08 24.65 13.15
C LEU A 395 9.49 25.08 12.74
N HIS A 396 10.28 25.59 13.69
CA HIS A 396 11.68 25.98 13.49
C HIS A 396 12.60 24.84 13.03
N TRP A 397 12.23 23.56 13.25
CA TRP A 397 12.99 22.43 12.72
C TRP A 397 12.84 22.30 11.21
N TYR A 398 11.71 22.73 10.65
CA TYR A 398 11.44 22.65 9.22
C TYR A 398 11.91 23.92 8.51
N THR A 399 11.61 25.09 9.08
CA THR A 399 12.05 26.37 8.51
C THR A 399 13.57 26.55 8.59
N GLY A 400 14.23 25.93 9.58
CA GLY A 400 15.69 25.88 9.67
C GLY A 400 16.37 25.13 8.52
N GLU A 401 15.63 24.25 7.83
CA GLU A 401 16.11 23.48 6.68
C GLU A 401 15.73 24.15 5.34
N GLY A 402 15.16 25.36 5.37
CA GLY A 402 14.85 26.16 4.19
C GLY A 402 13.38 26.16 3.76
N MET A 403 12.50 25.48 4.49
CA MET A 403 11.07 25.39 4.19
C MET A 403 10.30 26.66 4.61
N ASP A 404 9.33 27.11 3.81
CA ASP A 404 8.46 28.24 4.19
C ASP A 404 7.24 27.77 5.02
N GLU A 405 6.74 28.62 5.92
CA GLU A 405 5.45 28.41 6.59
C GLU A 405 4.28 28.33 5.58
N MET A 406 4.44 28.94 4.39
CA MET A 406 3.45 28.88 3.31
C MET A 406 3.24 27.45 2.80
N GLU A 407 4.30 26.65 2.67
CA GLU A 407 4.22 25.25 2.22
C GLU A 407 3.37 24.39 3.18
N PHE A 408 3.42 24.67 4.49
CA PHE A 408 2.55 24.00 5.46
C PHE A 408 1.08 24.32 5.24
N THR A 409 0.79 25.59 4.90
CA THR A 409 -0.58 26.05 4.67
C THR A 409 -1.13 25.49 3.37
N GLU A 410 -0.30 25.39 2.32
CA GLU A 410 -0.65 24.76 1.05
C GLU A 410 -0.93 23.27 1.22
N ALA A 411 -0.09 22.55 1.97
CA ALA A 411 -0.31 21.14 2.24
C ALA A 411 -1.57 20.89 3.10
N GLU A 412 -1.84 21.74 4.10
CA GLU A 412 -3.08 21.69 4.89
C GLU A 412 -4.31 21.94 4.00
N SER A 413 -4.25 22.95 3.13
CA SER A 413 -5.32 23.25 2.17
C SER A 413 -5.57 22.08 1.23
N ASN A 414 -4.52 21.54 0.60
CA ASN A 414 -4.66 20.41 -0.34
C ASN A 414 -5.27 19.18 0.34
N MET A 415 -4.89 18.88 1.58
CA MET A 415 -5.46 17.77 2.33
C MET A 415 -6.94 18.00 2.67
N ASN A 416 -7.33 19.23 2.99
CA ASN A 416 -8.73 19.57 3.23
C ASN A 416 -9.56 19.55 1.95
N ASP A 417 -8.99 19.97 0.81
CA ASP A 417 -9.62 19.88 -0.50
C ASP A 417 -9.86 18.42 -0.89
N LEU A 418 -8.88 17.54 -0.65
CA LEU A 418 -9.05 16.09 -0.85
C LEU A 418 -10.19 15.50 -0.01
N VAL A 419 -10.29 15.92 1.27
CA VAL A 419 -11.41 15.52 2.14
C VAL A 419 -12.74 16.02 1.59
N ALA A 420 -12.79 17.26 1.09
CA ALA A 420 -14.00 17.83 0.48
C ALA A 420 -14.39 17.09 -0.81
N GLU A 421 -13.44 16.68 -1.64
CA GLU A 421 -13.70 15.85 -2.82
C GLU A 421 -14.32 14.50 -2.45
N TYR A 422 -13.76 13.79 -1.46
CA TYR A 422 -14.37 12.54 -0.98
C TYR A 422 -15.79 12.75 -0.44
N GLN A 423 -16.04 13.85 0.27
CA GLN A 423 -17.37 14.19 0.77
C GLN A 423 -18.35 14.49 -0.37
N GLN A 424 -17.91 15.21 -1.40
CA GLN A 424 -18.74 15.52 -2.58
C GLN A 424 -19.23 14.25 -3.26
N TYR A 425 -18.35 13.28 -3.51
CA TYR A 425 -18.75 12.02 -4.15
C TYR A 425 -19.50 11.06 -3.23
N GLN A 426 -19.38 11.23 -1.91
CA GLN A 426 -20.18 10.49 -0.95
C GLN A 426 -21.65 10.91 -1.00
N ASP A 427 -21.90 12.21 -1.13
CA ASP A 427 -23.24 12.81 -1.16
C ASP A 427 -23.84 12.84 -2.57
N ALA A 428 -23.02 12.60 -3.61
CA ALA A 428 -23.48 12.52 -4.99
C ALA A 428 -24.53 11.40 -5.17
N THR A 429 -25.70 11.79 -5.67
CA THR A 429 -26.76 10.91 -6.12
C THR A 429 -26.86 10.98 -7.64
N VAL A 430 -27.41 9.93 -8.26
CA VAL A 430 -27.90 10.06 -9.63
C VAL A 430 -29.11 10.99 -9.56
N ASP A 431 -29.06 12.14 -10.24
CA ASP A 431 -30.25 12.98 -10.36
C ASP A 431 -31.24 12.22 -11.26
N GLU A 432 -32.38 11.81 -10.67
CA GLU A 432 -33.45 11.07 -11.37
C GLU A 432 -34.05 11.88 -12.53
N GLU A 433 -33.86 13.20 -12.57
CA GLU A 433 -34.38 14.09 -13.63
C GLU A 433 -33.68 13.89 -15.00
N GLU A 434 -32.44 13.40 -15.07
CA GLU A 434 -31.78 13.13 -16.37
C GLU A 434 -32.23 11.81 -17.04
N TYR A 435 -32.89 10.90 -16.30
CA TYR A 435 -33.38 9.63 -16.85
C TYR A 435 -34.83 9.70 -17.36
N GLU A 436 -35.66 10.62 -16.84
CA GLU A 436 -37.02 10.83 -17.38
C GLU A 436 -36.97 11.50 -18.77
N ASP A 437 -35.99 12.37 -19.04
CA ASP A 437 -35.84 13.03 -20.34
C ASP A 437 -35.37 12.06 -21.46
N GLU A 438 -34.59 11.02 -21.15
CA GLU A 438 -34.20 9.99 -22.14
C GLU A 438 -35.31 8.96 -22.43
N GLU A 439 -36.24 8.73 -21.49
CA GLU A 439 -37.43 7.90 -21.74
C GLU A 439 -38.53 8.67 -22.49
N GLU A 440 -38.69 9.98 -22.30
CA GLU A 440 -39.64 10.79 -23.07
C GLU A 440 -39.19 11.07 -24.53
N GLU A 441 -37.89 11.07 -24.84
CA GLU A 441 -37.41 11.18 -26.24
C GLU A 441 -37.56 9.87 -27.05
N ASN A 442 -37.88 8.74 -26.41
CA ASN A 442 -38.01 7.42 -27.07
C ASN A 442 -39.46 6.86 -27.12
N VAL A 443 -40.49 7.69 -26.89
CA VAL A 443 -41.92 7.31 -27.02
C VAL A 443 -42.62 7.96 -28.21
#